data_AF-A0A6B3F5E1-F1
#
_entry.id   AF-A0A6B3F5E1-F1
#
_cell.length_a   1.000
_cell.length_b   1.000
_cell.length_c   1.000
_cell.angle_alpha   90.00
_cell.angle_beta   90.00
_cell.angle_gamma   90.00
#
_symmetry.space_group_name_H-M   'P 1'
#
loop_
_entity.id
_entity.type
_entity.pdbx_description
1 polymer ?
#
loop_
_entity_poly.entity_id
_entity_poly.type
_entity_poly.pdbx_seq_one_letter_code
_entity_poly.pdbx_strand_id
1 'polypeptide(L)' 'MPIHQPQQRSSGSSERPGVPQAEAALVEHYPRLVRLAYLVLPPALGRHRRVLAAHAAVQRALPGA' A
#
# COMPACT_ATOMS: atom_id res chain seq x y z
N MET A 1 41.17 5.07 -20.91
CA MET A 1 39.89 5.61 -20.40
C MET A 1 39.01 4.42 -20.02
N PRO A 2 38.73 4.18 -18.73
CA PRO A 2 37.81 3.12 -18.32
C PRO A 2 36.39 3.56 -18.66
N ILE A 3 35.73 2.79 -19.51
CA ILE A 3 34.33 2.95 -19.84
C ILE A 3 33.56 2.65 -18.56
N HIS A 4 32.90 3.65 -18.00
CA HIS A 4 31.99 3.45 -16.87
C HIS A 4 30.86 2.57 -17.39
N GLN A 5 30.90 1.28 -17.04
CA GLN A 5 29.72 0.44 -17.15
C GLN A 5 28.62 1.15 -16.37
N PRO A 6 27.42 1.38 -16.94
CA PRO A 6 26.28 1.80 -16.15
C PRO A 6 25.97 0.62 -15.23
N GLN A 7 26.58 0.65 -14.05
CA GLN A 7 26.33 -0.27 -12.97
C GLN A 7 24.83 -0.23 -12.75
N GLN A 8 24.19 -1.34 -13.10
CA GLN A 8 23.07 -1.83 -12.35
C GLN A 8 21.94 -0.79 -12.29
N ARG A 9 21.24 -0.60 -13.42
CA ARG A 9 19.78 -0.52 -13.29
C ARG A 9 19.45 -1.77 -12.50
N SER A 10 19.14 -1.58 -11.24
CA SER A 10 18.61 -2.57 -10.34
C SER A 10 17.35 -3.14 -10.98
N SER A 11 17.54 -4.05 -11.93
CA SER A 11 16.83 -5.31 -11.96
C SER A 11 17.21 -6.09 -10.71
N GLY A 12 17.03 -5.45 -9.54
CA GLY A 12 16.55 -6.18 -8.39
C GLY A 12 15.23 -6.71 -8.91
N SER A 13 15.23 -7.99 -9.26
CA SER A 13 14.04 -8.79 -9.16
C SER A 13 13.25 -8.23 -8.00
N SER A 14 12.07 -7.67 -8.29
CA SER A 14 10.99 -7.64 -7.32
C SER A 14 10.77 -9.10 -6.96
N GLU A 15 11.63 -9.64 -6.11
CA GLU A 15 11.52 -10.96 -5.56
C GLU A 15 10.20 -10.90 -4.84
N ARG A 16 9.18 -11.52 -5.46
CA ARG A 16 7.83 -11.47 -4.93
C ARG A 16 7.98 -11.97 -3.50
N PRO A 17 7.65 -11.15 -2.50
CA PRO A 17 7.77 -11.59 -1.12
C PRO A 17 7.02 -12.91 -1.00
N GLY A 18 7.58 -13.86 -0.25
CA GLY A 18 6.87 -15.08 0.08
C GLY A 18 5.52 -14.71 0.73
N VAL A 19 4.51 -15.57 0.56
CA VAL A 19 3.15 -15.33 1.06
C VAL A 19 3.14 -14.80 2.52
N PRO A 20 3.93 -15.37 3.47
CA PRO A 20 3.96 -14.87 4.83
C PRO A 20 4.54 -13.45 4.98
N GLN A 21 5.58 -13.10 4.21
CA GLN A 21 6.13 -11.74 4.21
C GLN A 21 5.15 -10.74 3.59
N ALA A 22 4.44 -11.15 2.53
CA ALA A 22 3.41 -10.32 1.91
C ALA A 22 2.25 -10.04 2.87
N GLU A 23 1.76 -11.08 3.57
CA GLU A 23 0.70 -10.94 4.58
C GLU A 23 1.14 -10.05 5.76
N ALA A 24 2.35 -10.25 6.28
CA ALA A 24 2.88 -9.42 7.36
C ALA A 24 2.97 -7.94 6.96
N ALA A 25 3.51 -7.66 5.77
CA ALA A 25 3.59 -6.29 5.25
C ALA A 25 2.21 -5.66 5.04
N LEU A 26 1.21 -6.44 4.60
CA LEU A 26 -0.17 -5.96 4.49
C LEU A 26 -0.75 -5.61 5.86
N VAL A 27 -0.65 -6.50 6.85
CA VAL A 27 -1.19 -6.26 8.19
C VAL A 27 -0.52 -5.05 8.86
N GLU A 28 0.80 -4.90 8.68
CA GLU A 28 1.55 -3.78 9.25
C GLU A 28 1.16 -2.43 8.63
N HIS A 29 0.92 -2.38 7.32
CA HIS A 29 0.69 -1.13 6.61
C HIS A 29 -0.80 -0.75 6.46
N TYR A 30 -1.70 -1.73 6.54
CA TYR A 30 -3.13 -1.54 6.33
C TYR A 30 -3.75 -0.49 7.28
N PRO A 31 -3.50 -0.49 8.60
CA PRO A 31 -4.08 0.52 9.51
C PRO A 31 -3.67 1.95 9.14
N ARG A 32 -2.43 2.13 8.67
CA ARG A 32 -1.92 3.44 8.24
C ARG A 32 -2.64 3.91 6.97
N LEU A 33 -2.84 3.02 6.00
CA LEU A 33 -3.58 3.33 4.77
C LEU A 33 -5.04 3.72 5.08
N VAL A 34 -5.70 2.97 5.96
CA VAL A 34 -7.09 3.27 6.37
C VAL A 34 -7.18 4.63 7.06
N ARG A 35 -6.20 4.97 7.90
CA ARG A 35 -6.16 6.29 8.56
C ARG A 35 -6.01 7.42 7.54
N LEU A 36 -5.16 7.27 6.53
CA LEU A 36 -5.02 8.25 5.46
C LEU A 36 -6.32 8.42 4.67
N ALA A 37 -6.96 7.31 4.28
CA ALA A 37 -8.25 7.33 3.60
C ALA A 37 -9.34 7.99 4.46
N TYR A 38 -9.37 7.73 5.76
CA TYR A 38 -10.34 8.33 6.69
C TYR A 38 -10.22 9.86 6.78
N LEU A 39 -8.99 10.39 6.72
CA LEU A 39 -8.71 11.82 6.87
C LEU A 39 -9.18 12.65 5.67
N VAL A 40 -9.23 12.07 4.47
CA VAL A 40 -9.69 12.77 3.25
C VAL A 40 -11.21 12.74 3.06
N LEU A 41 -11.95 11.97 3.88
CA LEU A 41 -13.41 11.86 3.77
C LEU A 41 -14.13 13.03 4.45
N PRO A 42 -15.20 13.56 3.83
CA PRO A 42 -15.92 14.71 4.37
C PRO A 42 -16.58 14.40 5.72
N PRO A 43 -16.55 15.34 6.68
CA PRO A 43 -17.10 15.12 8.02
C PRO A 43 -18.61 14.91 8.03
N ALA A 44 -19.33 15.41 7.00
CA ALA A 44 -20.77 15.26 6.82
C ALA A 44 -21.24 13.78 6.69
N LEU A 45 -20.35 12.85 6.35
CA LEU A 45 -20.68 11.42 6.26
C LEU A 45 -21.00 10.79 7.63
N GLY A 46 -20.61 11.42 8.74
CA GLY A 46 -20.70 10.83 10.07
C GLY A 46 -19.63 9.77 10.32
N ARG A 47 -19.31 9.52 11.59
CA ARG A 47 -18.14 8.70 11.99
C ARG A 47 -18.18 7.28 11.40
N HIS A 48 -19.32 6.60 11.50
CA HIS A 48 -19.45 5.20 11.08
C HIS A 48 -19.28 5.03 9.57
N ARG A 49 -19.96 5.85 8.74
CA ARG A 49 -19.82 5.78 7.29
C ARG A 49 -18.41 6.13 6.83
N ARG A 50 -17.74 7.08 7.49
CA ARG A 50 -16.34 7.40 7.19
C ARG A 50 -15.40 6.21 7.43
N VAL A 51 -15.62 5.44 8.48
CA VAL A 51 -14.81 4.23 8.75
C VAL A 51 -15.01 3.21 7.63
N LEU A 52 -16.26 2.87 7.31
CA LEU A 52 -16.55 1.90 6.25
C LEU A 52 -16.03 2.35 4.87
N ALA A 53 -16.21 3.62 4.52
CA ALA A 53 -15.72 4.18 3.27
C ALA A 53 -14.19 4.19 3.20
N ALA A 54 -13.50 4.44 4.31
CA ALA A 54 -12.04 4.38 4.36
C ALA A 54 -11.52 2.95 4.12
N HIS A 55 -12.13 1.95 4.77
CA HIS A 55 -11.80 0.54 4.53
C HIS A 55 -12.05 0.14 3.08
N ALA A 56 -13.21 0.49 2.52
CA ALA A 56 -13.57 0.18 1.14
C ALA A 56 -12.67 0.89 0.11
N ALA A 57 -12.13 2.06 0.43
CA ALA A 57 -11.17 2.77 -0.42
C ALA A 57 -9.82 2.04 -0.46
N VAL A 58 -9.31 1.64 0.72
CA VAL A 58 -8.04 0.90 0.80
C VAL A 58 -8.15 -0.46 0.14
N GLN A 59 -9.23 -1.22 0.38
CA GLN A 59 -9.44 -2.52 -0.25
C GLN A 59 -9.46 -2.42 -1.78
N ARG A 60 -10.14 -1.42 -2.36
CA ARG A 60 -10.17 -1.20 -3.81
C ARG A 60 -8.83 -0.75 -4.40
N ALA A 61 -7.95 -0.17 -3.59
CA ALA A 61 -6.62 0.25 -4.02
C ALA A 61 -5.58 -0.87 -3.95
N LEU A 62 -5.86 -1.96 -3.22
CA LEU A 62 -4.96 -3.11 -3.12
C LEU A 62 -5.18 -4.06 -4.31
N PRO A 63 -4.12 -4.43 -5.05
CA PRO A 63 -4.22 -5.43 -6.10
C PRO A 63 -4.48 -6.81 -5.48
N GLY A 64 -5.60 -7.43 -5.85
CA GLY A 64 -6.03 -8.74 -5.34
C GLY A 64 -7.39 -8.75 -4.62
N ALA A 65 -8.08 -7.59 -4.55
CA ALA A 65 -9.51 -7.55 -4.23
C ALA A 65 -10.38 -8.09 -5.38
#